data_AF-A0A9Y2JWJ6-F1
#
_entry.id   AF-A0A9Y2JWJ6-F1
#
_cell.length_a   1.000
_cell.length_b   1.000
_cell.length_c   1.000
_cell.angle_alpha   90.00
_cell.angle_beta   90.00
_cell.angle_gamma   90.00
#
_symmetry.space_group_name_H-M   'P 1'
#
loop_
_entity.id
_entity.type
_entity.pdbx_description
1 polymer ?
#
loop_
_entity_poly.entity_id
_entity_poly.type
_entity_poly.pdbx_seq_one_letter_code
_entity_poly.pdbx_strand_id
1 'polypeptide(L)'
;MWPRHRTSSPTELASERGFLELVGRQPDLPLRDAFLGFRDLVSADIEWIDSRKKRFKKPASRVRISALVLTALSTIVLGIPEIPLRASIALPLVATVTVLTGLETFFTWRSRWLLMEETQYRMNRLRDEMDYHLVTTPAADLRRDRLDAFYAEQQELWADVSRRWVEFRKHDRAPQPEVRPAP
;
A
#
# COMPACT_ATOMS: atom_id res chain seq x y z
N MET A 1 -15.14 -23.13 -6.87
CA MET A 1 -14.35 -22.28 -5.95
C MET A 1 -12.88 -22.53 -6.25
N TRP A 2 -12.30 -21.75 -7.17
CA TRP A 2 -10.91 -21.97 -7.62
C TRP A 2 -9.93 -21.35 -6.61
N PRO A 3 -8.92 -22.08 -6.13
CA PRO A 3 -7.82 -21.45 -5.41
C PRO A 3 -7.04 -20.64 -6.44
N ARG A 4 -7.10 -19.31 -6.34
CA ARG A 4 -6.13 -18.46 -7.02
C ARG A 4 -4.78 -18.76 -6.38
N HIS A 5 -3.98 -19.62 -7.00
CA HIS A 5 -2.56 -19.66 -6.74
C HIS A 5 -2.04 -18.23 -6.92
N ARG A 6 -1.67 -17.57 -5.81
CA ARG A 6 -0.81 -16.40 -5.88
C ARG A 6 0.50 -16.94 -6.40
N THR A 7 0.78 -16.70 -7.68
CA THR A 7 2.14 -16.71 -8.17
C THR A 7 2.83 -15.52 -7.52
N SER A 8 3.39 -15.73 -6.34
CA SER A 8 4.30 -14.76 -5.73
C SER A 8 5.45 -14.58 -6.71
N SER A 9 5.75 -13.34 -7.09
CA SER A 9 6.91 -13.11 -7.94
C SER A 9 8.17 -13.55 -7.18
N PRO A 10 9.25 -13.95 -7.87
CA PRO A 10 10.52 -14.28 -7.23
C PRO A 10 11.00 -13.20 -6.24
N THR A 11 10.67 -11.93 -6.52
CA THR A 11 10.93 -10.78 -5.65
C THR A 11 10.04 -10.70 -4.40
N GLU A 12 8.78 -11.12 -4.46
CA GLU A 12 7.87 -11.18 -3.30
C GLU A 12 8.40 -12.17 -2.24
N LEU A 13 8.97 -13.29 -2.70
CA LEU A 13 9.63 -14.27 -1.83
C LEU A 13 10.98 -13.78 -1.25
N ALA A 14 11.62 -12.78 -1.85
CA ALA A 14 12.89 -12.25 -1.38
C ALA A 14 12.70 -11.18 -0.30
N SER A 15 11.67 -10.34 -0.43
CA SER A 15 11.23 -9.39 0.61
C SER A 15 10.74 -10.12 1.88
N GLU A 16 10.02 -11.24 1.71
CA GLU A 16 9.54 -12.06 2.85
C GLU A 16 10.66 -12.84 3.56
N ARG A 17 11.74 -13.16 2.86
CA ARG A 17 12.97 -13.73 3.44
C ARG A 17 13.75 -12.61 4.12
N GLY A 18 13.34 -12.28 5.34
CA GLY A 18 13.91 -11.18 6.12
C GLY A 18 15.45 -11.22 6.16
N PHE A 19 16.07 -10.04 6.25
CA PHE A 19 17.52 -9.84 6.24
C PHE A 19 18.31 -10.78 7.16
N LEU A 20 17.74 -11.15 8.32
CA LEU A 20 18.34 -12.11 9.26
C LEU A 20 18.46 -13.53 8.69
N GLU A 21 17.58 -13.95 7.79
CA GLU A 21 17.70 -15.22 7.08
C GLU A 21 18.81 -15.17 6.03
N LEU A 22 19.03 -14.02 5.38
CA LEU A 22 20.10 -13.83 4.40
C LEU A 22 21.48 -13.69 5.07
N VAL A 23 21.59 -12.93 6.16
CA VAL A 23 22.85 -12.73 6.90
C VAL A 23 23.18 -13.91 7.82
N GLY A 24 22.18 -14.52 8.45
CA GLY A 24 22.36 -15.69 9.33
C GLY A 24 22.86 -16.93 8.60
N ARG A 25 22.72 -16.98 7.26
CA ARG A 25 23.17 -18.10 6.44
C ARG A 25 24.64 -18.03 6.04
N GLN A 26 25.26 -16.85 6.07
CA GLN A 26 26.66 -16.65 5.66
C GLN A 26 27.34 -15.53 6.48
N PRO A 27 27.70 -15.79 7.74
CA PRO A 27 28.35 -14.80 8.62
C PRO A 27 29.73 -14.32 8.10
N ASP A 28 30.36 -15.09 7.21
CA ASP A 28 31.72 -14.85 6.70
C ASP A 28 31.74 -14.14 5.33
N LEU A 29 30.61 -13.61 4.85
CA LEU A 29 30.58 -12.87 3.59
C LEU A 29 31.46 -11.61 3.66
N PRO A 30 32.17 -11.27 2.57
CA PRO A 30 32.78 -9.95 2.43
C PRO A 30 31.72 -8.87 2.69
N LEU A 31 32.06 -7.85 3.47
CA LEU A 31 31.10 -6.81 3.85
C LEU A 31 30.43 -6.17 2.63
N ARG A 32 31.19 -5.98 1.55
CA ARG A 32 30.66 -5.46 0.28
C ARG A 32 29.51 -6.30 -0.28
N ASP A 33 29.61 -7.62 -0.22
CA ASP A 33 28.56 -8.53 -0.69
C ASP A 33 27.35 -8.50 0.24
N ALA A 34 27.55 -8.33 1.54
CA ALA A 34 26.47 -8.13 2.50
C ALA A 34 25.71 -6.82 2.23
N PHE A 35 26.41 -5.72 1.92
CA PHE A 35 25.79 -4.46 1.52
C PHE A 35 25.01 -4.60 0.21
N LEU A 36 25.57 -5.28 -0.81
CA LEU A 36 24.89 -5.51 -2.08
C LEU A 36 23.64 -6.39 -1.90
N GLY A 37 23.74 -7.46 -1.12
CA GLY A 37 22.60 -8.31 -0.79
C GLY A 37 21.50 -7.55 -0.04
N PHE A 38 21.88 -6.67 0.89
CA PHE A 38 20.91 -5.80 1.57
C PHE A 38 20.25 -4.81 0.61
N ARG A 39 21.02 -4.19 -0.29
CA ARG A 39 20.52 -3.26 -1.31
C ARG A 39 19.53 -3.94 -2.26
N ASP A 40 19.78 -5.19 -2.63
CA ASP A 40 18.86 -5.98 -3.45
C ASP A 40 17.57 -6.30 -2.70
N LEU A 41 17.64 -6.57 -1.40
CA LEU A 41 16.45 -6.74 -0.55
C LEU A 41 15.63 -5.44 -0.46
N VAL A 42 16.27 -4.29 -0.24
CA VAL A 42 15.59 -2.98 -0.26
C VAL A 42 14.95 -2.72 -1.64
N SER A 43 15.60 -3.14 -2.73
CA SER A 43 15.05 -3.02 -4.08
C SER A 43 13.81 -3.92 -4.29
N ALA A 44 13.83 -5.13 -3.74
CA ALA A 44 12.68 -6.03 -3.73
C ALA A 44 11.49 -5.44 -2.95
N ASP A 45 11.75 -4.81 -1.80
CA ASP A 45 10.74 -4.10 -1.01
C ASP A 45 10.11 -2.95 -1.80
N ILE A 46 10.91 -2.16 -2.52
CA ILE A 46 10.42 -1.06 -3.37
C ILE A 46 9.51 -1.59 -4.49
N GLU A 47 9.89 -2.68 -5.15
CA GLU A 47 9.06 -3.30 -6.19
C GLU A 47 7.74 -3.82 -5.61
N TRP A 48 7.79 -4.45 -4.44
CA TRP A 48 6.62 -4.90 -3.72
C TRP A 48 5.66 -3.75 -3.39
N ILE A 49 6.19 -2.62 -2.88
CA ILE A 49 5.41 -1.41 -2.59
C ILE A 49 4.75 -0.88 -3.88
N ASP A 50 5.47 -0.81 -5.00
CA ASP A 50 4.93 -0.34 -6.28
C ASP A 50 3.79 -1.23 -6.80
N SER A 51 3.94 -2.55 -6.64
CA SER A 51 2.92 -3.53 -7.01
C SER A 51 1.63 -3.32 -6.20
N ARG A 52 1.74 -3.05 -4.90
CA ARG A 52 0.60 -2.76 -4.02
C ARG A 52 -0.04 -1.41 -4.34
N LYS A 53 0.75 -0.39 -4.62
CA LYS A 53 0.28 0.93 -5.07
C LYS A 53 -0.64 0.81 -6.29
N LYS A 54 -0.24 0.03 -7.30
CA LYS A 54 -1.04 -0.26 -8.51
C LYS A 54 -2.36 -0.97 -8.20
N ARG A 55 -2.36 -1.89 -7.22
CA ARG A 55 -3.58 -2.61 -6.79
C ARG A 55 -4.57 -1.70 -6.07
N PHE A 56 -4.11 -0.72 -5.30
CA PHE A 56 -4.99 0.22 -4.60
C PHE A 56 -5.52 1.36 -5.48
N LYS A 57 -4.77 1.78 -6.52
CA LYS A 57 -5.18 2.84 -7.44
C LYS A 57 -6.40 2.47 -8.30
N LYS A 58 -6.46 1.23 -8.81
CA LYS A 58 -7.53 0.75 -9.71
C LYS A 58 -8.95 0.79 -9.12
N PRO A 59 -9.23 0.27 -7.91
CA PRO A 59 -10.57 0.32 -7.33
C PRO A 59 -10.99 1.74 -6.96
N ALA A 60 -10.09 2.56 -6.42
CA ALA A 60 -10.37 3.94 -6.03
C ALA A 60 -10.91 4.79 -7.20
N SER A 61 -10.21 4.75 -8.34
CA SER A 61 -10.64 5.50 -9.53
C SER A 61 -11.93 4.94 -10.15
N ARG A 62 -12.14 3.62 -10.09
CA ARG A 62 -13.37 3.00 -10.62
C ARG A 62 -14.59 3.43 -9.84
N VAL A 63 -14.55 3.41 -8.50
CA VAL A 63 -15.69 3.81 -7.67
C VAL A 63 -16.09 5.26 -7.93
N ARG A 64 -15.11 6.17 -7.98
CA ARG A 64 -15.36 7.61 -8.19
C ARG A 64 -15.90 7.93 -9.59
N ILE A 65 -15.34 7.30 -10.62
CA ILE A 65 -15.82 7.46 -12.00
C ILE A 65 -17.23 6.86 -12.14
N SER A 66 -17.47 5.68 -11.56
CA SER A 66 -18.81 5.07 -11.56
C SER A 66 -19.83 5.95 -10.84
N ALA A 67 -19.48 6.54 -9.70
CA ALA A 67 -20.38 7.42 -8.96
C ALA A 67 -20.74 8.66 -9.78
N LEU A 68 -19.75 9.29 -10.44
CA LEU A 68 -19.96 10.44 -11.33
C LEU A 68 -20.84 10.10 -12.52
N VAL A 69 -20.57 8.97 -13.20
CA VAL A 69 -21.37 8.50 -14.34
C VAL A 69 -22.80 8.21 -13.91
N LEU A 70 -23.00 7.52 -12.79
CA LEU A 70 -24.35 7.27 -12.29
C LEU A 70 -25.07 8.55 -11.88
N THR A 71 -24.38 9.50 -11.25
CA THR A 71 -24.98 10.80 -10.91
C THR A 71 -25.45 11.52 -12.17
N ALA A 72 -24.60 11.57 -13.21
CA ALA A 72 -24.94 12.17 -14.49
C ALA A 72 -26.13 11.46 -15.18
N LEU A 73 -26.14 10.12 -15.19
CA LEU A 73 -27.25 9.33 -15.72
C LEU A 73 -28.54 9.57 -14.93
N SER A 74 -28.46 9.70 -13.60
CA SER A 74 -29.61 10.02 -12.74
C SER A 74 -30.22 11.37 -13.12
N THR A 75 -29.39 12.38 -13.36
CA THR A 75 -29.82 13.72 -13.79
C THR A 75 -30.49 13.66 -15.16
N ILE A 76 -29.93 12.90 -16.12
CA ILE A 76 -30.51 12.73 -17.45
C ILE A 76 -31.87 12.02 -17.37
N VAL A 77 -31.99 10.95 -16.58
CA VAL A 77 -33.25 10.21 -16.40
C VAL A 77 -34.32 11.07 -15.73
N LEU A 78 -33.93 11.93 -14.78
CA LEU A 78 -34.87 12.86 -14.15
C LEU A 78 -35.32 13.99 -15.10
N GLY A 79 -34.45 14.43 -16.01
CA GLY A 79 -34.67 15.57 -16.88
C GLY A 79 -35.57 15.32 -18.10
N ILE A 80 -35.87 14.06 -18.44
CA ILE A 80 -36.68 13.72 -19.62
C ILE A 80 -38.16 13.49 -19.23
N PRO A 81 -39.09 14.36 -19.66
CA PRO A 81 -40.48 14.35 -19.21
C PRO A 81 -41.41 13.32 -19.89
N GLU A 82 -40.90 12.36 -20.67
CA GLU A 82 -41.74 11.43 -21.46
C GLU A 82 -41.63 9.94 -21.07
N ILE A 83 -40.87 9.58 -20.03
CA ILE A 83 -40.70 8.16 -19.65
C ILE A 83 -41.73 7.77 -18.58
N PRO A 84 -42.56 6.73 -18.77
CA PRO A 84 -43.57 6.28 -17.79
C PRO A 84 -42.99 5.46 -16.61
N LEU A 85 -41.68 5.16 -16.62
CA LEU A 85 -41.00 4.26 -15.68
C LEU A 85 -39.96 4.95 -14.76
N ARG A 86 -40.13 6.24 -14.45
CA ARG A 86 -39.08 7.08 -13.80
C ARG A 86 -38.69 6.63 -12.40
N ALA A 87 -39.68 6.29 -11.57
CA ALA A 87 -39.42 5.91 -10.18
C ALA A 87 -38.66 4.57 -10.08
N SER A 88 -38.95 3.63 -11.00
CA SER A 88 -38.39 2.28 -11.00
C SER A 88 -36.89 2.26 -11.32
N ILE A 89 -36.41 3.23 -12.10
CA ILE A 89 -35.00 3.33 -12.52
C ILE A 89 -34.22 4.32 -11.64
N ALA A 90 -34.85 5.38 -11.16
CA ALA A 90 -34.18 6.40 -10.34
C ALA A 90 -33.74 5.85 -8.96
N LEU A 91 -34.59 5.06 -8.30
CA LEU A 91 -34.28 4.46 -6.99
C LEU A 91 -33.00 3.59 -6.99
N PRO A 92 -32.84 2.61 -7.89
CA PRO A 92 -31.61 1.81 -7.93
C PRO A 92 -30.38 2.63 -8.33
N LEU A 93 -30.55 3.69 -9.13
CA LEU A 93 -29.46 4.59 -9.51
C LEU A 93 -28.95 5.40 -8.32
N VAL A 94 -29.84 6.03 -7.55
CA VAL A 94 -29.49 6.75 -6.32
C VAL A 94 -28.90 5.80 -5.28
N ALA A 95 -29.51 4.64 -5.07
CA ALA A 95 -28.97 3.62 -4.15
C ALA A 95 -27.56 3.19 -4.54
N THR A 96 -27.28 3.03 -5.84
CA THR A 96 -25.95 2.67 -6.33
C THR A 96 -24.96 3.83 -6.13
N VAL A 97 -25.36 5.08 -6.34
CA VAL A 97 -24.52 6.25 -6.00
C VAL A 97 -24.20 6.26 -4.51
N THR A 98 -25.19 6.08 -3.64
CA THR A 98 -24.99 6.01 -2.18
C THR A 98 -24.05 4.89 -1.77
N VAL A 99 -24.20 3.69 -2.35
CA VAL A 99 -23.30 2.56 -2.12
C VAL A 99 -21.89 2.89 -2.59
N LEU A 100 -21.72 3.47 -3.78
CA LEU A 100 -20.40 3.85 -4.32
C LEU A 100 -19.72 4.92 -3.46
N THR A 101 -20.45 5.98 -3.09
CA THR A 101 -19.93 7.04 -2.22
C THR A 101 -19.57 6.50 -0.84
N GLY A 102 -20.41 5.66 -0.23
CA GLY A 102 -20.12 5.00 1.03
C GLY A 102 -18.90 4.07 0.94
N LEU A 103 -18.72 3.38 -0.19
CA LEU A 103 -17.57 2.51 -0.43
C LEU A 103 -16.26 3.32 -0.53
N GLU A 104 -16.28 4.49 -1.19
CA GLU A 104 -15.11 5.38 -1.27
C GLU A 104 -14.67 5.85 0.13
N THR A 105 -15.65 6.25 0.96
CA THR A 105 -15.41 6.67 2.35
C THR A 105 -14.92 5.53 3.22
N PHE A 106 -15.52 4.33 3.12
CA PHE A 106 -15.22 3.19 3.99
C PHE A 106 -13.81 2.60 3.80
N PHE A 107 -13.27 2.69 2.60
CA PHE A 107 -11.99 2.04 2.29
C PHE A 107 -10.81 2.99 2.26
N THR A 108 -11.06 4.30 2.45
CA THR A 108 -10.06 5.37 2.52
C THR A 108 -8.94 5.18 1.49
N TRP A 109 -9.30 4.81 0.24
CA TRP A 109 -8.33 4.32 -0.74
C TRP A 109 -7.21 5.30 -1.04
N ARG A 110 -7.52 6.61 -0.99
CA ARG A 110 -6.56 7.69 -1.23
C ARG A 110 -5.48 7.74 -0.14
N SER A 111 -5.82 7.57 1.14
CA SER A 111 -4.80 7.59 2.20
C SER A 111 -3.87 6.38 2.12
N ARG A 112 -4.43 5.20 1.79
CA ARG A 112 -3.65 3.96 1.60
C ARG A 112 -2.72 4.04 0.39
N TRP A 113 -3.17 4.61 -0.72
CA TRP A 113 -2.32 4.88 -1.89
C TRP A 113 -1.18 5.83 -1.52
N LEU A 114 -1.49 6.93 -0.83
CA LEU A 114 -0.53 7.98 -0.51
C LEU A 114 0.53 7.46 0.47
N LEU A 115 0.12 6.63 1.44
CA LEU A 115 1.05 5.96 2.35
C LEU A 115 2.05 5.08 1.57
N MET A 116 1.59 4.30 0.60
CA MET A 116 2.49 3.47 -0.23
C MET A 116 3.43 4.34 -1.07
N GLU A 117 2.94 5.46 -1.61
CA GLU A 117 3.76 6.41 -2.38
C GLU A 117 4.84 7.08 -1.51
N GLU A 118 4.48 7.59 -0.33
CA GLU A 118 5.44 8.15 0.63
C GLU A 118 6.49 7.13 1.06
N THR A 119 6.06 5.89 1.34
CA THR A 119 6.96 4.79 1.69
C THR A 119 7.93 4.48 0.55
N GLN A 120 7.43 4.44 -0.69
CA GLN A 120 8.26 4.22 -1.86
C GLN A 120 9.34 5.29 -2.01
N TYR A 121 9.01 6.57 -1.78
CA TYR A 121 9.99 7.65 -1.84
C TYR A 121 11.06 7.50 -0.76
N ARG A 122 10.67 7.18 0.48
CA ARG A 122 11.61 7.00 1.59
C ARG A 122 12.53 5.78 1.39
N MET A 123 11.99 4.68 0.87
CA MET A 123 12.79 3.49 0.55
C MET A 123 13.76 3.73 -0.63
N ASN A 124 13.32 4.45 -1.68
CA ASN A 124 14.23 4.83 -2.76
C ASN A 124 15.38 5.70 -2.25
N ARG A 125 15.08 6.68 -1.38
CA ARG A 125 16.12 7.51 -0.77
C ARG A 125 17.12 6.68 0.04
N LEU A 126 16.64 5.71 0.83
CA LEU A 126 17.52 4.78 1.55
C LEU A 126 18.43 4.02 0.58
N ARG A 127 17.88 3.50 -0.53
CA ARG A 127 18.68 2.81 -1.56
C ARG A 127 19.73 3.73 -2.18
N ASP A 128 19.38 4.97 -2.49
CA ASP A 128 20.31 5.93 -3.09
C ASP A 128 21.45 6.30 -2.11
N GLU A 129 21.14 6.42 -0.81
CA GLU A 129 22.15 6.65 0.24
C GLU A 129 23.09 5.44 0.41
N MET A 130 22.57 4.22 0.29
CA MET A 130 23.38 2.99 0.25
C MET A 130 24.28 2.92 -0.98
N ASP A 131 23.73 3.24 -2.16
CA ASP A 131 24.48 3.27 -3.43
C ASP A 131 25.61 4.30 -3.38
N TYR A 132 25.32 5.49 -2.85
CA TYR A 132 26.32 6.52 -2.63
C TYR A 132 27.43 6.04 -1.70
N HIS A 133 27.08 5.40 -0.57
CA HIS A 133 28.07 4.86 0.36
C HIS A 133 28.96 3.80 -0.29
N LEU A 134 28.39 2.89 -1.09
CA LEU A 134 29.14 1.84 -1.78
C LEU A 134 30.07 2.36 -2.88
N VAL A 135 29.71 3.46 -3.53
CA VAL A 135 30.54 4.09 -4.57
C VAL A 135 31.66 4.93 -3.97
N THR A 136 31.39 5.61 -2.85
CA THR A 136 32.35 6.55 -2.23
C THR A 136 33.28 5.92 -1.21
N THR A 137 32.95 4.73 -0.69
CA THR A 137 33.73 4.06 0.36
C THR A 137 34.50 2.88 -0.23
N PRO A 138 35.84 2.86 -0.14
CA PRO A 138 36.64 1.70 -0.51
C PRO A 138 36.21 0.44 0.25
N ALA A 139 36.32 -0.72 -0.37
CA ALA A 139 35.86 -1.98 0.23
C ALA A 139 36.54 -2.31 1.58
N ALA A 140 37.78 -1.85 1.77
CA ALA A 140 38.54 -2.02 3.01
C ALA A 140 38.02 -1.14 4.17
N ASP A 141 37.34 -0.04 3.86
CA ASP A 141 36.82 0.93 4.83
C ASP A 141 35.33 0.72 5.13
N LEU A 142 34.69 -0.27 4.48
CA LEU A 142 33.31 -0.65 4.76
C LEU A 142 33.21 -1.20 6.18
N ARG A 143 32.24 -0.69 6.93
CA ARG A 143 32.01 -1.06 8.33
C ARG A 143 30.65 -1.69 8.51
N ARG A 144 30.59 -2.75 9.32
CA ARG A 144 29.34 -3.42 9.71
C ARG A 144 28.38 -2.47 10.41
N ASP A 145 28.88 -1.58 11.26
CA ASP A 145 28.07 -0.58 11.97
C ASP A 145 27.23 0.30 11.02
N ARG A 146 27.75 0.57 9.81
CA ARG A 146 27.00 1.36 8.83
C ARG A 146 25.91 0.55 8.15
N LEU A 147 26.16 -0.75 7.92
CA LEU A 147 25.13 -1.67 7.43
C LEU A 147 24.00 -1.81 8.46
N ASP A 148 24.35 -1.94 9.74
CA ASP A 148 23.38 -2.03 10.83
C ASP A 148 22.54 -0.75 10.96
N ALA A 149 23.16 0.42 10.74
CA ALA A 149 22.43 1.68 10.68
C ALA A 149 21.41 1.72 9.54
N PHE A 150 21.79 1.33 8.31
CA PHE A 150 20.84 1.26 7.19
C PHE A 150 19.71 0.24 7.44
N TYR A 151 20.03 -0.88 8.09
CA TYR A 151 19.01 -1.84 8.49
C TYR A 151 18.03 -1.25 9.52
N ALA A 152 18.53 -0.54 10.54
CA ALA A 152 17.69 0.14 11.53
C ALA A 152 16.79 1.20 10.87
N GLU A 153 17.32 1.99 9.94
CA GLU A 153 16.54 2.96 9.16
C GLU A 153 15.42 2.27 8.36
N GLN A 154 15.70 1.14 7.70
CA GLN A 154 14.69 0.34 7.00
C GLN A 154 13.60 -0.17 7.96
N GLN A 155 13.98 -0.67 9.14
CA GLN A 155 13.03 -1.17 10.14
C GLN A 155 12.14 -0.06 10.68
N GLU A 156 12.67 1.14 10.90
CA GLU A 156 11.87 2.30 11.28
C GLU A 156 10.84 2.67 10.22
N LEU A 157 11.22 2.65 8.93
CA LEU A 157 10.29 2.87 7.82
C LEU A 157 9.15 1.85 7.87
N TRP A 158 9.47 0.57 8.02
CA TRP A 158 8.46 -0.48 8.13
C TRP A 158 7.57 -0.37 9.37
N ALA A 159 8.13 0.04 10.50
CA ALA A 159 7.37 0.31 11.72
C ALA A 159 6.39 1.47 11.52
N ASP A 160 6.80 2.54 10.85
CA ASP A 160 5.95 3.69 10.53
C ASP A 160 4.79 3.32 9.60
N VAL A 161 5.08 2.57 8.53
CA VAL A 161 4.05 2.02 7.64
C VAL A 161 3.05 1.16 8.41
N SER A 162 3.55 0.28 9.28
CA SER A 162 2.70 -0.62 10.06
C SER A 162 1.79 0.14 11.02
N ARG A 163 2.32 1.16 11.72
CA ARG A 163 1.52 2.02 12.62
C ARG A 163 0.41 2.75 11.86
N ARG A 164 0.77 3.48 10.80
CA ARG A 164 -0.20 4.24 9.99
C ARG A 164 -1.24 3.34 9.34
N TRP A 165 -0.85 2.14 8.92
CA TRP A 165 -1.77 1.16 8.38
C TRP A 165 -2.79 0.66 9.41
N VAL A 166 -2.37 0.44 10.66
CA VAL A 166 -3.27 0.10 11.77
C VAL A 166 -4.21 1.26 12.09
N GLU A 167 -3.72 2.50 12.10
CA GLU A 167 -4.53 3.70 12.31
C GLU A 167 -5.64 3.83 11.27
N PHE A 168 -5.32 3.65 9.98
CA PHE A 168 -6.35 3.65 8.94
C PHE A 168 -7.44 2.60 9.20
N ARG A 169 -7.08 1.39 9.64
CA ARG A 169 -8.09 0.37 9.99
C ARG A 169 -8.91 0.71 11.23
N LYS A 170 -8.33 1.42 12.22
CA LYS A 170 -9.05 1.87 13.41
C LYS A 170 -10.12 2.90 13.04
N HIS A 171 -9.80 3.82 12.13
CA HIS A 171 -10.75 4.82 11.63
C HIS A 171 -11.83 4.23 10.71
N ASP A 172 -11.56 3.13 10.02
CA ASP A 172 -12.58 2.41 9.24
C ASP A 172 -13.63 1.70 10.12
N ARG A 173 -13.34 1.49 11.42
CA ARG A 173 -14.31 0.96 12.39
C ARG A 173 -15.12 2.13 12.94
N ALA A 174 -16.34 2.32 12.44
CA ALA A 174 -17.28 3.30 12.98
C ALA A 174 -17.37 3.19 14.51
N PRO A 175 -17.51 4.29 15.25
CA PRO A 175 -17.67 4.25 16.70
C PRO A 175 -18.85 3.31 17.02
N GLN A 176 -18.56 2.21 17.71
CA GLN A 176 -19.64 1.38 18.23
C GLN A 176 -20.43 2.26 19.20
N PRO A 177 -21.77 2.35 19.07
CA PRO A 177 -22.56 3.05 20.07
C PRO A 177 -22.26 2.37 21.39
N GLU A 178 -21.73 3.18 22.32
CA GLU A 178 -21.42 2.77 23.68
C GLU A 178 -22.72 2.23 24.29
N VAL A 179 -22.85 0.90 24.36
CA VAL A 179 -23.98 0.26 25.02
C VAL A 179 -23.81 0.55 26.50
N ARG A 180 -24.41 1.64 26.97
CA ARG A 180 -24.48 1.93 28.40
C ARG A 180 -25.22 0.76 29.06
N PRO A 181 -24.64 0.11 30.09
CA PRO A 181 -25.39 -0.85 30.87
C PRO A 181 -26.58 -0.11 31.50
N ALA A 182 -27.78 -0.69 31.34
CA ALA A 182 -28.99 -0.18 31.95
C ALA A 182 -28.86 -0.19 33.49
N PRO A 183 -29.44 0.80 34.19
CA PRO A 183 -29.35 0.92 35.65
C PRO A 183 -30.01 -0.23 36.40
#